data_AF-A0A967H5F6-F1
#
_entry.id   AF-A0A967H5F6-F1
#
_cell.length_a   1.000
_cell.length_b   1.000
_cell.length_c   1.000
_cell.angle_alpha   90.00
_cell.angle_beta   90.00
_cell.angle_gamma   90.00
#
_symmetry.space_group_name_H-M   'P 1'
#
loop_
_entity.id
_entity.type
_entity.pdbx_description
1 polymer ?
#
loop_
_entity_poly.entity_id
_entity_poly.type
_entity_poly.pdbx_seq_one_letter_code
_entity_poly.pdbx_strand_id
1 'polypeptide(L)'
;TVALLGIGFLAFSAILVRQNMQILERQYQVVETYSNTILQEIQDGIMVYDDESGIKIYNQAAWEIFHERSEEVLGTNAPAFLNRVGCSEILHTEDSVREIHCVIRKQLH
;
A
#
# COMPACT_ATOMS: atom_id res chain seq x y z
N THR A 1 -0.48 52.30 17.98
CA THR A 1 0.30 51.87 16.79
C THR A 1 1.00 50.55 17.01
N VAL A 2 1.80 50.38 18.09
CA VAL A 2 2.53 49.12 18.41
C VAL A 2 1.61 47.90 18.58
N ALA A 3 0.48 48.04 19.31
CA ALA A 3 -0.45 46.93 19.54
C ALA A 3 -1.10 46.40 18.23
N LEU A 4 -1.43 47.31 17.30
CA LEU A 4 -2.00 46.97 15.99
C LEU A 4 -0.98 46.20 15.13
N LEU A 5 0.30 46.59 15.19
CA LEU A 5 1.39 45.87 14.51
C LEU A 5 1.59 44.47 15.09
N GLY A 6 1.51 44.31 16.41
CA GLY A 6 1.60 43.00 17.08
C GLY A 6 0.47 42.06 16.69
N ILE A 7 -0.78 42.55 16.71
CA ILE A 7 -1.96 41.76 16.30
C ILE A 7 -1.85 41.38 14.81
N GLY A 8 -1.42 42.32 13.97
CA GLY A 8 -1.19 42.06 12.54
C GLY A 8 -0.14 40.98 12.30
N PHE A 9 0.98 41.03 13.04
CA PHE A 9 2.04 40.04 12.94
C PHE A 9 1.58 38.63 13.39
N LEU A 10 0.81 38.55 14.47
CA LEU A 10 0.25 37.28 14.96
C LEU A 10 -0.75 36.69 13.98
N ALA A 11 -1.66 37.51 13.44
CA ALA A 11 -2.64 37.08 12.44
C ALA A 11 -1.95 36.61 11.16
N PHE A 12 -0.95 37.35 10.68
CA PHE A 12 -0.17 37.00 9.50
C PHE A 12 0.60 35.69 9.69
N SER A 13 1.27 35.53 10.83
CA SER A 13 1.98 34.29 11.19
C SER A 13 1.03 33.09 11.23
N ALA A 14 -0.16 33.25 11.84
CA ALA A 14 -1.16 32.20 11.89
C ALA A 14 -1.70 31.81 10.51
N ILE A 15 -1.87 32.77 9.60
CA ILE A 15 -2.27 32.52 8.21
C ILE A 15 -1.19 31.71 7.47
N LEU A 16 0.08 32.09 7.60
CA LEU A 16 1.19 31.37 6.95
C LEU A 16 1.32 29.93 7.43
N VAL A 17 1.19 29.69 8.74
CA VAL A 17 1.23 28.32 9.31
C VAL A 17 0.10 27.48 8.74
N ARG A 18 -1.11 28.02 8.67
CA ARG A 18 -2.27 27.31 8.11
C ARG A 18 -2.08 26.97 6.63
N GLN A 19 -1.54 27.90 5.84
CA GLN A 19 -1.27 27.66 4.42
C GLN A 19 -0.21 26.57 4.22
N ASN A 20 0.87 26.61 5.01
CA ASN A 20 1.93 25.61 4.93
C ASN A 20 1.40 24.21 5.27
N MET A 21 0.58 24.07 6.32
CA MET A 21 -0.01 22.80 6.69
C MET A 21 -0.95 22.25 5.61
N GLN A 22 -1.78 23.09 5.00
CA GLN A 22 -2.68 22.66 3.92
C GLN A 22 -1.93 22.22 2.66
N ILE A 23 -0.83 22.90 2.31
CA ILE A 23 0.03 22.51 1.18
C ILE A 23 0.72 21.18 1.48
N LEU A 24 1.21 21.02 2.71
CA LEU A 24 1.86 19.80 3.17
C LEU A 24 0.90 18.60 3.13
N GLU A 25 -0.31 18.73 3.68
CA GLU A 25 -1.35 17.69 3.63
C GLU A 25 -1.69 17.28 2.19
N ARG A 26 -1.83 18.26 1.29
CA ARG A 26 -2.09 17.97 -0.13
C ARG A 26 -0.94 17.22 -0.79
N GLN A 27 0.31 17.59 -0.50
CA GLN A 27 1.47 16.85 -1.02
C GLN A 27 1.49 15.41 -0.51
N TYR A 28 1.18 15.19 0.78
CA TYR A 28 1.06 13.83 1.34
C TYR A 28 -0.06 13.03 0.68
N GLN A 29 -1.26 13.61 0.54
CA GLN A 29 -2.40 12.93 -0.10
C GLN A 29 -2.15 12.61 -1.57
N VAL A 30 -1.47 13.51 -2.29
CA VAL A 30 -1.04 13.25 -3.67
C VAL A 30 -0.05 12.10 -3.69
N VAL A 31 0.98 12.09 -2.85
CA VAL A 31 1.94 10.97 -2.80
C VAL A 31 1.26 9.64 -2.44
N GLU A 32 0.35 9.64 -1.46
CA GLU A 32 -0.40 8.46 -1.04
C GLU A 32 -1.34 7.95 -2.14
N THR A 33 -2.08 8.85 -2.80
CA THR A 33 -2.99 8.50 -3.90
C THR A 33 -2.21 7.97 -5.09
N TYR A 34 -1.10 8.63 -5.47
CA TYR A 34 -0.27 8.16 -6.58
C TYR A 34 0.36 6.80 -6.26
N SER A 35 0.81 6.58 -5.03
CA SER A 35 1.26 5.26 -4.58
C SER A 35 0.14 4.22 -4.76
N ASN A 36 -1.06 4.49 -4.26
CA ASN A 36 -2.18 3.55 -4.37
C ASN A 36 -2.66 3.32 -5.81
N THR A 37 -2.75 4.36 -6.64
CA THR A 37 -3.17 4.26 -8.03
C THR A 37 -2.15 3.50 -8.88
N ILE A 38 -0.85 3.78 -8.71
CA ILE A 38 0.20 3.03 -9.39
C ILE A 38 0.13 1.55 -9.00
N LEU A 39 -0.08 1.25 -7.71
CA LEU A 39 -0.26 -0.14 -7.25
C LEU A 39 -1.51 -0.82 -7.84
N GLN A 40 -2.54 -0.07 -8.25
CA GLN A 40 -3.79 -0.62 -8.80
C GLN A 40 -3.83 -0.69 -10.33
N GLU A 41 -3.14 0.20 -11.04
CA GLU A 41 -3.14 0.27 -12.51
C GLU A 41 -2.00 -0.55 -13.17
N ILE A 42 -1.03 -1.02 -12.40
CA ILE A 42 0.01 -1.92 -12.88
C ILE A 42 -0.60 -3.32 -13.12
N GLN A 43 -0.29 -3.93 -14.28
CA GLN A 43 -0.72 -5.29 -14.62
C GLN A 43 -0.07 -6.38 -13.74
N ASP A 44 1.00 -6.04 -13.03
CA ASP A 44 1.67 -6.93 -12.10
C ASP A 44 0.88 -7.05 -10.79
N GLY A 45 0.67 -8.29 -10.35
CA GLY A 45 0.09 -8.57 -9.04
C GLY A 45 1.01 -8.17 -7.92
N ILE A 46 0.51 -7.35 -7.00
CA ILE A 46 1.24 -6.88 -5.82
C ILE A 46 0.58 -7.45 -4.57
N MET A 47 1.38 -8.16 -3.79
CA MET A 47 1.02 -8.70 -2.49
C MET A 47 2.06 -8.29 -1.47
N VAL A 48 1.63 -7.79 -0.31
CA VAL A 48 2.50 -7.48 0.83
C VAL A 48 1.98 -8.23 2.03
N TYR A 49 2.86 -8.94 2.73
CA TYR A 49 2.52 -9.66 3.95
C TYR A 49 3.51 -9.35 5.07
N ASP A 50 3.07 -9.61 6.29
CA ASP A 50 3.85 -9.54 7.51
C ASP A 50 3.72 -10.87 8.26
N ASP A 51 4.82 -11.36 8.82
CA ASP A 51 4.91 -12.68 9.47
C ASP A 51 3.94 -12.80 10.65
N GLU A 52 3.68 -11.71 11.38
CA GLU A 52 2.76 -11.71 12.52
C GLU A 52 1.30 -11.54 12.10
N SER A 53 1.06 -10.75 11.05
CA SER A 53 -0.23 -10.13 10.84
C SER A 53 -0.86 -10.42 9.47
N GLY A 54 -0.24 -11.32 8.71
CA GLY A 54 -0.74 -11.89 7.46
C GLY A 54 -0.64 -10.93 6.27
N ILE A 55 -1.33 -11.27 5.18
CA ILE A 55 -1.36 -10.46 3.96
C ILE A 55 -2.08 -9.12 4.24
N LYS A 56 -1.42 -7.99 3.95
CA LYS A 56 -1.90 -6.62 4.17
C LYS A 56 -2.36 -5.91 2.91
N ILE A 57 -1.64 -6.14 1.83
CA ILE A 57 -1.93 -5.51 0.54
C ILE A 57 -2.11 -6.63 -0.47
N TYR A 58 -3.15 -6.50 -1.26
CA TYR A 58 -3.47 -7.42 -2.34
C TYR A 58 -4.24 -6.61 -3.40
N ASN A 59 -3.54 -6.25 -4.48
CA ASN A 59 -4.11 -5.40 -5.52
C ASN A 59 -5.04 -6.18 -6.47
N GLN A 60 -5.71 -5.44 -7.36
CA GLN A 60 -6.62 -5.98 -8.37
C GLN A 60 -5.93 -7.00 -9.29
N ALA A 61 -4.71 -6.71 -9.76
CA ALA A 61 -3.96 -7.63 -10.61
C ALA A 61 -3.61 -8.95 -9.89
N ALA A 62 -3.33 -8.92 -8.58
CA ALA A 62 -3.10 -10.13 -7.80
C ALA A 62 -4.38 -10.98 -7.72
N TRP A 63 -5.55 -10.37 -7.55
CA TRP A 63 -6.83 -11.09 -7.67
C TRP A 63 -7.00 -11.73 -9.06
N GLU A 64 -6.67 -11.03 -10.13
CA GLU A 64 -6.75 -11.57 -11.49
C GLU A 64 -5.78 -12.73 -11.73
N ILE A 65 -4.61 -12.70 -11.10
CA ILE A 65 -3.59 -13.76 -11.19
C ILE A 65 -4.01 -14.99 -10.36
N PHE A 66 -4.29 -14.81 -9.07
CA PHE A 66 -4.56 -15.92 -8.15
C PHE A 66 -6.04 -16.36 -8.11
N HIS A 67 -6.94 -15.58 -8.69
CA HIS A 67 -8.39 -15.82 -8.73
C HIS A 67 -9.09 -15.91 -7.35
N GLU A 68 -8.42 -15.44 -6.30
CA GLU A 68 -8.91 -15.44 -4.92
C GLU A 68 -9.22 -14.01 -4.49
N ARG A 69 -10.41 -13.77 -3.92
CA ARG A 69 -10.87 -12.42 -3.63
C ARG A 69 -10.10 -11.80 -2.46
N SER A 70 -9.93 -10.48 -2.47
CA SER A 70 -9.20 -9.78 -1.40
C SER A 70 -9.78 -10.04 -0.02
N GLU A 71 -11.11 -10.19 0.12
CA GLU A 71 -11.74 -10.46 1.41
C GLU A 71 -11.38 -11.83 2.00
N GLU A 72 -10.98 -12.79 1.16
CA GLU A 72 -10.61 -14.15 1.55
C GLU A 72 -9.10 -14.29 1.78
N VAL A 73 -8.32 -13.33 1.30
CA VAL A 73 -6.85 -13.35 1.30
C VAL A 73 -6.28 -12.44 2.40
N LEU A 74 -6.88 -11.28 2.64
CA LEU A 74 -6.38 -10.32 3.62
C LEU A 74 -6.40 -10.89 5.04
N GLY A 75 -5.30 -10.71 5.77
CA GLY A 75 -5.11 -11.22 7.12
C GLY A 75 -4.80 -12.72 7.20
N THR A 76 -4.83 -13.45 6.08
CA THR A 76 -4.40 -14.85 6.06
C THR A 76 -2.87 -14.96 6.10
N ASN A 77 -2.38 -16.08 6.63
CA ASN A 77 -0.95 -16.37 6.66
C ASN A 77 -0.43 -16.60 5.22
N ALA A 78 0.56 -15.82 4.79
CA ALA A 78 1.10 -15.87 3.44
C ALA A 78 1.65 -17.25 3.06
N PRO A 79 2.44 -17.96 3.90
CA PRO A 79 2.85 -19.34 3.62
C PRO A 79 1.68 -20.29 3.36
N ALA A 80 0.64 -20.24 4.19
CA ALA A 80 -0.54 -21.08 4.02
C ALA A 80 -1.29 -20.76 2.71
N PHE A 81 -1.47 -19.47 2.39
CA PHE A 81 -2.09 -19.03 1.15
C PHE A 81 -1.29 -19.47 -0.07
N LEU A 82 0.02 -19.21 -0.10
CA LEU A 82 0.89 -19.53 -1.23
C LEU A 82 1.00 -21.05 -1.44
N ASN A 83 0.98 -21.83 -0.37
CA ASN A 83 0.90 -23.29 -0.47
C ASN A 83 -0.42 -23.76 -1.10
N ARG A 84 -1.55 -23.11 -0.78
CA ARG A 84 -2.87 -23.43 -1.35
C ARG A 84 -2.91 -23.20 -2.87
N VAL A 85 -2.32 -22.10 -3.35
CA VAL A 85 -2.28 -21.77 -4.79
C VAL A 85 -1.14 -22.48 -5.56
N GLY A 86 -0.25 -23.18 -4.85
CA GLY A 86 0.85 -23.96 -5.43
C GLY A 86 2.15 -23.18 -5.68
N CYS A 87 2.33 -22.02 -5.03
CA CYS A 87 3.49 -21.14 -5.18
C CYS A 87 4.28 -20.94 -3.87
N SER A 88 4.49 -22.01 -3.08
CA SER A 88 5.20 -21.92 -1.79
C SER A 88 6.66 -21.45 -1.90
N GLU A 89 7.29 -21.60 -3.06
CA GLU A 89 8.67 -21.19 -3.32
C GLU A 89 8.89 -19.67 -3.24
N ILE A 90 7.83 -18.85 -3.30
CA ILE A 90 7.91 -17.38 -3.24
C ILE A 90 8.50 -16.87 -1.92
N LEU A 91 8.34 -17.60 -0.81
CA LEU A 91 8.70 -17.11 0.53
C LEU A 91 10.10 -17.53 1.00
N HIS A 92 10.80 -18.33 0.22
CA HIS A 92 12.07 -18.92 0.64
C HIS A 92 13.25 -18.13 0.07
N THR A 93 13.67 -16.98 0.65
CA THR A 93 15.10 -16.56 0.70
C THR A 93 15.39 -15.22 1.39
N GLU A 94 16.66 -15.04 1.81
CA GLU A 94 17.30 -13.82 2.36
C GLU A 94 17.65 -12.75 1.29
N ASP A 95 17.32 -12.99 0.02
CA ASP A 95 17.66 -12.10 -1.10
C ASP A 95 16.55 -11.05 -1.35
N SER A 96 16.95 -9.80 -1.61
CA SER A 96 16.00 -8.67 -1.77
C SER A 96 15.09 -8.74 -3.01
N VAL A 97 15.49 -9.43 -4.09
CA VAL A 97 14.69 -9.58 -5.33
C VAL A 97 15.05 -10.90 -6.04
N ARG A 98 14.04 -11.67 -6.47
CA ARG A 98 14.19 -12.86 -7.33
C ARG A 98 13.06 -12.99 -8.36
N GLU A 99 13.38 -13.68 -9.46
CA GLU A 99 12.40 -14.16 -10.43
C GLU A 99 12.06 -15.62 -10.11
N ILE A 100 10.76 -15.93 -9.96
CA ILE A 100 10.27 -17.26 -9.62
C ILE A 100 9.17 -17.64 -10.61
N HIS A 101 9.23 -18.86 -11.13
CA HIS A 101 8.24 -19.40 -12.05
C HIS A 101 7.34 -20.40 -11.32
N CYS A 102 6.08 -20.04 -11.12
CA CYS A 102 5.06 -20.89 -10.51
C CYS A 102 3.91 -21.14 -11.49
N VAL A 103 3.33 -22.34 -11.46
CA VAL A 103 2.09 -22.66 -12.18
C VAL A 103 0.94 -22.70 -11.20
N ILE A 104 0.05 -21.70 -11.25
CA ILE A 104 -1.12 -21.60 -10.39
C ILE A 104 -2.10 -22.71 -10.75
N ARG A 105 -2.32 -23.66 -9.84
CA ARG A 105 -3.29 -24.74 -10.03
C ARG A 105 -4.60 -24.38 -9.36
N LYS A 106 -5.64 -24.17 -10.17
CA LYS A 106 -7.00 -23.99 -9.66
C LYS A 106 -7.47 -25.32 -9.03
N GLN A 107 -7.64 -25.35 -7.71
CA GLN A 107 -8.45 -26.40 -7.10
C GLN A 107 -9.91 -26.07 -7.40
N LEU A 108 -10.53 -26.80 -8.34
CA LEU A 108 -11.97 -26.76 -8.52
C LEU A 108 -12.63 -27.28 -7.22
N HIS A 109 -13.28 -26.39 -6.49
CA HIS A 109 -14.40 -26.76 -5.61
C HIS A 109 -15.70 -26.43 -6.33
#